data_AF-A0A7C7K4A8-F1
#
_entry.id   AF-A0A7C7K4A8-F1
#
_cell.length_a   1.000
_cell.length_b   1.000
_cell.length_c   1.000
_cell.angle_alpha   90.00
_cell.angle_beta   90.00
_cell.angle_gamma   90.00
#
_symmetry.space_group_name_H-M   'P 1'
#
loop_
_entity.id
_entity.type
_entity.pdbx_description
1 polymer ?
#
loop_
_entity_poly.entity_id
_entity_poly.type
_entity_poly.pdbx_seq_one_letter_code
_entity_poly.pdbx_strand_id
1 'polypeptide(L)'
;MNPDSITMTIGVDHTIKKGNELFAMAQGKLELIPDWVSVSGGASMYIKGRDEFFSNDPSWDKWMSYRKDEYDTRRTAIRQFAEVALHNVNPLKRIGPIPFELRGGASIPIFTRNTFSDFSAWIQLVVYAQAW
;
A
#
# COMPACT_ATOMS: atom_id res chain seq x y z
N MET A 1 -29.81 -14.60 25.10
CA MET A 1 -29.78 -13.86 23.82
C MET A 1 -29.68 -14.88 22.72
N ASN A 2 -30.73 -15.04 21.91
CA ASN A 2 -30.78 -16.04 20.85
C ASN A 2 -30.04 -15.47 19.62
N PRO A 3 -28.98 -16.10 19.09
CA PRO A 3 -28.25 -15.59 17.92
C PRO A 3 -29.15 -15.35 16.70
N ASP A 4 -30.26 -16.08 16.59
CA ASP A 4 -31.27 -15.91 15.52
C ASP A 4 -31.96 -14.53 15.55
N SER A 5 -32.03 -13.86 16.71
CA SER A 5 -32.65 -12.52 16.78
C SER A 5 -31.78 -11.44 16.17
N ILE A 6 -30.45 -11.61 16.19
CA ILE A 6 -29.48 -10.68 15.62
C ILE A 6 -29.59 -10.73 14.08
N THR A 7 -29.68 -11.93 13.51
CA THR A 7 -29.84 -12.13 12.07
C THR A 7 -31.16 -11.55 11.53
N MET A 8 -32.25 -11.67 12.29
CA MET A 8 -33.52 -11.02 11.93
C MET A 8 -33.48 -9.49 12.00
N THR A 9 -32.68 -8.92 12.91
CA THR A 9 -32.59 -7.46 13.11
C THR A 9 -31.69 -6.80 12.07
N ILE A 10 -30.66 -7.50 11.58
CA ILE A 10 -29.72 -6.99 10.56
C ILE A 10 -30.28 -7.16 9.14
N GLY A 11 -31.10 -8.18 8.88
CA GLY A 11 -31.61 -8.48 7.54
C GLY A 11 -30.65 -9.32 6.70
N VAL A 12 -31.20 -10.05 5.72
CA VAL A 12 -30.47 -11.06 4.92
C VAL A 12 -29.53 -10.43 3.89
N ASP A 13 -29.84 -9.22 3.43
CA ASP A 13 -29.04 -8.48 2.44
C ASP A 13 -28.26 -7.35 3.11
N HIS A 14 -27.03 -7.64 3.51
CA HIS A 14 -26.07 -6.61 3.94
C HIS A 14 -25.37 -6.05 2.71
N THR A 15 -25.68 -4.82 2.34
CA THR A 15 -24.99 -4.16 1.22
C THR A 15 -23.93 -3.22 1.76
N ILE A 16 -22.71 -3.33 1.23
CA ILE A 16 -21.58 -2.46 1.60
C ILE A 16 -21.24 -1.60 0.39
N LYS A 17 -21.14 -0.29 0.63
CA LYS A 17 -20.61 0.65 -0.35
C LYS A 17 -19.27 1.19 0.16
N LYS A 18 -18.21 0.84 -0.56
CA LYS A 18 -16.86 1.29 -0.23
C LYS A 18 -16.75 2.81 -0.38
N GLY A 19 -16.09 3.44 0.58
CA GLY A 19 -15.74 4.85 0.49
C GLY A 19 -14.77 5.11 -0.67
N ASN A 20 -14.82 6.30 -1.26
CA ASN A 20 -13.92 6.69 -2.34
C ASN A 20 -12.45 6.62 -1.90
N GLU A 21 -11.57 6.20 -2.80
CA GLU A 21 -10.15 6.05 -2.54
C GLU A 21 -9.34 6.94 -3.48
N LEU A 22 -8.23 7.49 -2.96
CA LEU A 22 -7.25 8.27 -3.70
C LEU A 22 -5.87 7.75 -3.35
N PHE A 23 -5.08 7.45 -4.38
CA PHE A 23 -3.66 7.17 -4.27
C PHE A 23 -2.89 8.18 -5.14
N ALA A 24 -1.84 8.77 -4.57
CA ALA A 24 -0.90 9.58 -5.33
C ALA A 24 0.53 9.32 -4.84
N MET A 25 1.48 9.42 -5.75
CA MET A 25 2.90 9.21 -5.47
C MET A 25 3.74 10.19 -6.29
N ALA A 26 4.79 10.70 -5.69
CA ALA A 26 5.84 11.47 -6.36
C ALA A 26 7.19 10.82 -6.04
N GLN A 27 8.02 10.60 -7.06
CA GLN A 27 9.33 9.97 -6.93
C GLN A 27 10.33 10.65 -7.84
N GLY A 28 11.55 10.83 -7.34
CA GLY A 28 12.72 11.21 -8.11
C GLY A 28 13.74 10.07 -8.15
N LYS A 29 14.52 10.00 -9.24
CA LYS A 29 15.64 9.08 -9.40
C LYS A 29 16.87 9.88 -9.85
N LEU A 30 18.02 9.55 -9.26
CA LEU A 30 19.32 10.08 -9.60
C LEU A 30 20.29 8.93 -9.86
N GLU A 31 21.04 8.99 -10.94
CA GLU A 31 22.16 8.07 -11.16
C GLU A 31 23.41 8.60 -10.46
N LEU A 32 23.96 7.80 -9.54
CA LEU A 32 25.21 8.12 -8.85
C LEU A 32 26.42 7.70 -9.66
N ILE A 33 26.33 6.52 -10.28
CA ILE A 33 27.32 6.02 -11.23
C ILE A 33 26.54 5.67 -12.51
N PRO A 34 26.79 6.37 -13.63
CA PRO A 34 26.04 6.14 -14.87
C PRO A 34 26.03 4.66 -15.25
N ASP A 35 24.87 4.12 -15.60
CA ASP A 35 24.62 2.70 -15.93
C ASP A 35 24.76 1.67 -14.80
N TRP A 36 25.29 2.03 -13.63
CA TRP A 36 25.67 1.07 -12.58
C TRP A 36 24.93 1.26 -11.28
N VAL A 37 24.77 2.49 -10.80
CA VAL A 37 24.20 2.77 -9.48
C VAL A 37 23.26 3.94 -9.54
N SER A 38 22.05 3.75 -9.03
CA SER A 38 21.09 4.84 -8.86
C SER A 38 20.49 4.85 -7.47
N VAL A 39 20.15 6.05 -7.01
CA VAL A 39 19.31 6.25 -5.84
C VAL A 39 17.98 6.82 -6.28
N SER A 40 16.90 6.39 -5.64
CA SER A 40 15.59 6.96 -5.84
C SER A 40 14.92 7.20 -4.50
N GLY A 41 14.02 8.16 -4.46
CA GLY A 41 13.29 8.49 -3.26
C GLY A 41 12.01 9.23 -3.60
N GLY A 42 11.04 9.11 -2.73
CA GLY A 42 9.72 9.67 -2.99
C GLY A 42 8.81 9.67 -1.80
N ALA A 43 7.60 10.15 -2.03
CA ALA A 43 6.51 10.13 -1.09
C ALA A 43 5.26 9.54 -1.76
N SER A 44 4.46 8.83 -0.98
CA SER A 44 3.14 8.35 -1.39
C SER A 44 2.09 8.80 -0.38
N MET A 45 0.88 9.04 -0.89
CA MET A 45 -0.30 9.33 -0.10
C MET A 45 -1.42 8.38 -0.53
N TYR A 46 -2.10 7.83 0.46
CA TYR A 46 -3.31 7.03 0.31
C TYR A 46 -4.39 7.60 1.23
N ILE A 47 -5.53 7.93 0.67
CA ILE A 47 -6.70 8.45 1.39
C ILE A 47 -7.90 7.61 0.99
N LYS A 48 -8.59 7.07 1.99
CA LYS A 48 -9.85 6.34 1.82
C LYS A 48 -10.94 7.00 2.65
N GLY A 49 -12.08 7.29 2.02
CA GLY A 49 -13.31 7.72 2.68
C GLY A 49 -13.89 6.62 3.57
N ARG A 50 -14.87 6.99 4.41
CA ARG A 50 -15.56 6.03 5.27
C ARG A 50 -16.46 5.13 4.40
N ASP A 51 -16.55 3.85 4.74
CA ASP A 51 -17.49 2.93 4.10
C ASP A 51 -18.92 3.15 4.62
N GLU A 52 -19.91 2.92 3.77
CA GLU A 52 -21.33 2.96 4.10
C GLU A 52 -21.87 1.52 4.15
N PHE A 53 -22.63 1.20 5.19
CA PHE A 53 -23.29 -0.09 5.39
C PHE A 53 -24.80 0.13 5.37
N PHE A 54 -25.52 -0.81 4.79
CA PHE A 54 -26.98 -0.78 4.73
C PHE A 54 -27.53 -2.08 5.31
N SER A 55 -28.31 -1.94 6.38
CA SER A 55 -29.04 -3.01 7.04
C SER A 55 -30.38 -2.50 7.56
N ASN A 56 -31.15 -3.37 8.20
CA ASN A 56 -32.40 -2.98 8.88
C ASN A 56 -32.16 -2.25 10.21
N ASP A 57 -30.90 -2.12 10.68
CA ASP A 57 -30.53 -1.44 11.93
C ASP A 57 -29.49 -0.32 11.67
N PRO A 58 -29.91 0.96 11.67
CA PRO A 58 -29.00 2.08 11.48
C PRO A 58 -27.89 2.20 12.55
N SER A 59 -28.12 1.66 13.76
CA SER A 59 -27.12 1.64 14.82
C SER A 59 -26.03 0.64 14.49
N TRP A 60 -26.40 -0.52 13.93
CA TRP A 60 -25.49 -1.51 13.41
C TRP A 60 -24.66 -0.96 12.24
N ASP A 61 -25.29 -0.27 11.29
CA ASP A 61 -24.60 0.33 10.14
C ASP A 61 -23.54 1.36 10.58
N LYS A 62 -23.90 2.20 11.56
CA LYS A 62 -22.96 3.15 12.15
C LYS A 62 -21.83 2.43 12.90
N TRP A 63 -22.14 1.41 13.68
CA TRP A 63 -21.16 0.64 14.46
C TRP A 63 -20.17 -0.13 13.57
N MET A 64 -20.60 -0.56 12.38
CA MET A 64 -19.76 -1.19 11.36
C MET A 64 -18.83 -0.19 10.66
N SER A 65 -19.25 1.06 10.47
CA SER A 65 -18.43 2.08 9.80
C SER A 65 -17.49 2.83 10.75
N TYR A 66 -17.90 3.06 11.99
CA TYR A 66 -17.18 3.88 12.98
C TYR A 66 -17.55 3.54 14.42
N ARG A 67 -16.53 3.40 15.26
CA ARG A 67 -16.61 3.33 16.72
C ARG A 67 -15.65 4.32 17.31
N LYS A 68 -16.18 5.20 18.14
CA LYS A 68 -15.38 6.24 18.79
C LYS A 68 -14.23 5.60 19.56
N ASP A 69 -13.02 6.11 19.34
CA ASP A 69 -11.77 5.71 20.01
C ASP A 69 -11.33 4.25 19.77
N GLU A 70 -12.03 3.48 18.92
CA GLU A 70 -11.71 2.08 18.61
C GLU A 70 -11.46 1.84 17.11
N TYR A 71 -12.38 2.27 16.24
CA TYR A 71 -12.41 1.81 14.85
C TYR A 71 -12.99 2.85 13.90
N ASP A 72 -12.40 2.96 12.72
CA ASP A 72 -12.94 3.76 11.63
C ASP A 72 -12.51 3.14 10.30
N THR A 73 -13.45 2.93 9.40
CA THR A 73 -13.16 2.40 8.04
C THR A 73 -12.44 3.42 7.15
N ARG A 74 -12.48 4.70 7.51
CA ARG A 74 -11.71 5.77 6.85
C ARG A 74 -10.23 5.56 7.12
N ARG A 75 -9.37 5.66 6.09
CA ARG A 75 -7.91 5.52 6.25
C ARG A 75 -7.15 6.69 5.65
N THR A 76 -6.02 7.03 6.24
CA THR A 76 -5.07 7.97 5.63
C THR A 76 -3.66 7.52 5.95
N ALA A 77 -2.82 7.40 4.93
CA ALA A 77 -1.42 7.05 5.08
C ALA A 77 -0.57 7.92 4.15
N ILE A 78 0.45 8.56 4.69
CA ILE A 78 1.48 9.28 3.96
C ILE A 78 2.81 8.63 4.33
N ARG A 79 3.55 8.20 3.33
CA ARG A 79 4.82 7.50 3.50
C ARG A 79 5.91 8.18 2.69
N GLN A 80 7.13 8.13 3.19
CA GLN A 80 8.33 8.40 2.40
C GLN A 80 9.07 7.09 2.17
N PHE A 81 9.81 7.03 1.08
CA PHE A 81 10.63 5.89 0.76
C PHE A 81 11.91 6.32 0.07
N ALA A 82 12.94 5.48 0.22
CA ALA A 82 14.20 5.60 -0.48
C ALA A 82 14.65 4.21 -0.93
N GLU A 83 15.29 4.15 -2.09
CA GLU A 83 15.79 2.93 -2.70
C GLU A 83 17.16 3.19 -3.34
N VAL A 84 18.06 2.23 -3.18
CA VAL A 84 19.31 2.14 -3.93
C VAL A 84 19.22 0.96 -4.88
N ALA A 85 19.65 1.15 -6.11
CA ALA A 85 19.66 0.11 -7.13
C ALA A 85 21.05 -0.03 -7.76
N LEU A 86 21.49 -1.27 -7.88
CA LEU A 86 22.65 -1.71 -8.65
C LEU A 86 22.16 -2.30 -9.98
N HIS A 87 22.71 -1.82 -11.07
CA HIS A 87 22.32 -2.15 -12.43
C HIS A 87 23.43 -2.93 -13.11
N ASN A 88 23.14 -4.19 -13.47
CA ASN A 88 24.00 -5.03 -14.31
C ASN A 88 23.28 -5.37 -15.62
N VAL A 89 22.80 -4.34 -16.33
CA VAL A 89 21.96 -4.50 -17.52
C VAL A 89 22.63 -4.02 -18.81
N ASN A 90 23.65 -3.15 -18.72
CA ASN A 90 24.34 -2.61 -19.90
C ASN A 90 25.11 -3.74 -20.63
N PRO A 91 24.76 -4.09 -21.88
CA PRO A 91 25.37 -5.22 -22.59
C PRO A 91 26.89 -5.11 -22.78
N LEU A 92 27.43 -3.89 -22.84
CA LEU A 92 28.86 -3.63 -23.08
C LEU A 92 29.68 -3.63 -21.78
N LYS A 93 29.04 -3.45 -20.62
CA LYS A 93 29.71 -3.26 -19.33
C LYS A 93 29.31 -4.30 -18.28
N ARG A 94 28.33 -5.15 -18.57
CA ARG A 94 27.78 -6.13 -17.62
C ARG A 94 28.79 -7.20 -17.23
N ILE A 95 28.66 -7.66 -16.00
CA ILE A 95 29.37 -8.79 -15.45
C ILE A 95 28.52 -10.04 -15.70
N GLY A 96 29.11 -11.01 -16.40
CA GLY A 96 28.45 -12.29 -16.69
C GLY A 96 27.42 -12.24 -17.83
N PRO A 97 26.85 -13.40 -18.17
CA PRO A 97 25.98 -13.54 -19.33
C PRO A 97 24.54 -13.06 -19.09
N ILE A 98 24.09 -13.02 -17.84
CA ILE A 98 22.70 -12.76 -17.48
C ILE A 98 22.56 -11.34 -16.91
N PRO A 99 21.76 -10.46 -17.55
CA PRO A 99 21.47 -9.14 -17.01
C PRO A 99 20.61 -9.21 -15.74
N PHE A 100 20.93 -8.38 -14.76
CA PHE A 100 20.16 -8.29 -13.51
C PHE A 100 20.16 -6.88 -12.91
N GLU A 101 19.21 -6.64 -12.01
CA GLU A 101 19.19 -5.49 -11.12
C GLU A 101 19.00 -5.95 -9.68
N LEU A 102 19.75 -5.36 -8.76
CA LEU A 102 19.58 -5.57 -7.33
C LEU A 102 19.15 -4.25 -6.70
N ARG A 103 17.98 -4.23 -6.06
CA ARG A 103 17.40 -3.05 -5.42
C ARG A 103 17.24 -3.30 -3.93
N GLY A 104 17.55 -2.31 -3.13
CA GLY A 104 17.34 -2.32 -1.69
C GLY A 104 16.68 -1.02 -1.27
N GLY A 105 15.58 -1.11 -0.54
CA GLY A 105 14.81 0.07 -0.16
C GLY A 105 14.15 -0.04 1.20
N ALA A 106 13.74 1.12 1.69
CA ALA A 106 12.97 1.23 2.91
C ALA A 106 11.88 2.30 2.75
N SER A 107 10.78 2.12 3.46
CA SER A 107 9.69 3.07 3.56
C SER A 107 9.31 3.30 5.01
N ILE A 108 9.10 4.57 5.34
CA ILE A 108 8.74 5.03 6.65
C ILE A 108 7.38 5.75 6.60
N PRO A 109 6.52 5.57 7.61
CA PRO A 109 5.29 6.33 7.73
C PRO A 109 5.62 7.75 8.23
N ILE A 110 5.12 8.77 7.53
CA ILE A 110 5.21 10.17 7.97
C ILE A 110 3.94 10.57 8.72
N PHE A 111 2.79 10.11 8.23
CA PHE A 111 1.50 10.35 8.87
C PHE A 111 0.56 9.19 8.59
N THR A 112 -0.05 8.64 9.63
CA THR A 112 -1.06 7.58 9.49
C THR A 112 -2.24 7.87 10.41
N ARG A 113 -3.45 7.68 9.90
CA ARG A 113 -4.69 7.80 10.67
C ARG A 113 -5.58 6.60 10.39
N ASN A 114 -6.10 6.00 11.47
CA ASN A 114 -7.00 4.83 11.43
C ASN A 114 -6.42 3.65 10.62
N THR A 115 -5.09 3.54 10.60
CA THR A 115 -4.33 2.50 9.93
C THR A 115 -3.00 2.34 10.65
N PHE A 116 -2.34 1.19 10.47
CA PHE A 116 -1.06 0.91 11.10
C PHE A 116 0.06 1.81 10.57
N SER A 117 0.95 2.22 11.48
CA SER A 117 2.15 3.00 11.24
C SER A 117 3.33 2.06 11.02
N ASP A 118 3.41 1.48 9.83
CA ASP A 118 4.38 0.41 9.55
C ASP A 118 5.65 0.95 8.92
N PHE A 119 6.79 0.53 9.47
CA PHE A 119 8.09 0.57 8.81
C PHE A 119 8.24 -0.66 7.92
N SER A 120 8.76 -0.48 6.70
CA SER A 120 9.04 -1.61 5.79
C SER A 120 10.39 -1.46 5.13
N ALA A 121 11.11 -2.57 4.94
CA ALA A 121 12.32 -2.64 4.16
C ALA A 121 12.25 -3.83 3.19
N TRP A 122 12.86 -3.71 2.02
CA TRP A 122 12.87 -4.76 1.00
C TRP A 122 14.22 -4.86 0.30
N ILE A 123 14.49 -6.05 -0.22
CA ILE A 123 15.53 -6.33 -1.18
C ILE A 123 14.86 -7.04 -2.37
N GLN A 124 15.15 -6.60 -3.59
CA GLN A 124 14.58 -7.14 -4.80
C GLN A 124 15.69 -7.47 -5.80
N LEU A 125 15.71 -8.70 -6.30
CA LEU A 125 16.55 -9.11 -7.42
C LEU A 125 15.66 -9.31 -8.64
N VAL A 126 15.96 -8.60 -9.72
CA VAL A 126 15.29 -8.74 -11.02
C VAL A 126 16.29 -9.32 -12.00
N VAL A 127 15.96 -10.45 -12.62
CA VAL A 127 16.82 -11.13 -13.59
C VAL A 127 16.13 -11.17 -14.94
N TYR A 128 16.85 -10.80 -16.00
CA TYR A 128 16.30 -10.76 -17.36
C TYR A 128 16.79 -11.98 -18.14
N ALA A 129 15.94 -12.99 -18.29
CA ALA A 129 16.21 -14.15 -19.14
C ALA A 129 15.46 -14.03 -20.47
N GLN A 130 16.15 -14.28 -21.58
CA GLN A 130 15.52 -14.46 -22.89
C GLN A 130 15.64 -15.93 -23.28
N ALA A 131 14.50 -16.56 -23.55
CA ALA A 131 14.41 -17.87 -24.17
C ALA A 131 13.84 -17.69 -25.58
N TRP A 132 14.45 -18.35 -26.55
CA TRP A 132 14.03 -18.42 -27.95
C TRP A 132 13.26 -19.71 -28.22
#